data_AF-A0A812T7P3-F1
#
_entry.id   AF-A0A812T7P3-F1
#
_cell.length_a   1.000
_cell.length_b   1.000
_cell.length_c   1.000
_cell.angle_alpha   90.00
_cell.angle_beta   90.00
_cell.angle_gamma   90.00
#
_symmetry.space_group_name_H-M   'P 1'
#
loop_
_entity.id
_entity.type
_entity.pdbx_description
1 polymer ?
#
loop_
_entity_poly.entity_id
_entity_poly.type
_entity_poly.pdbx_seq_one_letter_code
_entity_poly.pdbx_strand_id
1 'polypeptide(L)'
;VFAMSFFSQLTGALTMCSSPDVRPGRPLANRTNSVICKELVAQGQAPHTAIVGCADSRAPLETIFDTMPGDIFVLRNAGNTCTHAEGSIVGSLEFCAGNLGSRLVLVLGHTKTFLDLGVAAHQAQEEMGPGADSDAIAAHAVKVNVFHTMNFLLSYSEAKLIAHAVKVNVFHSMNFLLKFSEPLRDLVRKGNLQIQGGIYHLETGRVEFLGRSPQQAELLSSKRSVPPSIQCGTGPHCPEQASDAAGPPEHACGFVQHGPKLPTLVGCADSRVPLETVFDALPGDLFVLRNAGNTCTHAEGSVLGSLEFCTGALIFVLGHTACGAIKGATKAFSSSPRSP
;
A
#
# COMPACT_ATOMS: atom_id res chain seq x y z
N VAL A 1 -25.66 9.39 9.96
CA VAL A 1 -25.58 10.25 11.17
C VAL A 1 -24.19 10.21 11.83
N PHE A 2 -23.55 9.04 12.02
CA PHE A 2 -22.18 8.95 12.58
C PHE A 2 -21.05 9.41 11.65
N ALA A 3 -21.11 9.09 10.35
CA ALA A 3 -20.17 9.64 9.37
C ALA A 3 -20.17 11.17 9.34
N MET A 4 -21.32 11.81 9.62
CA MET A 4 -21.43 13.28 9.78
C MET A 4 -20.80 13.79 11.09
N SER A 5 -20.68 12.97 12.15
CA SER A 5 -20.00 13.36 13.39
C SER A 5 -18.47 13.34 13.22
N PHE A 6 -17.92 12.32 12.58
CA PHE A 6 -16.50 12.26 12.21
C PHE A 6 -16.15 13.36 11.22
N PHE A 7 -16.95 13.52 10.16
CA PHE A 7 -16.79 14.63 9.23
C PHE A 7 -16.98 15.98 9.93
N SER A 8 -17.90 16.16 10.88
CA SER A 8 -18.06 17.42 11.62
C SER A 8 -16.93 17.70 12.62
N GLN A 9 -16.29 16.68 13.19
CA GLN A 9 -15.11 16.86 14.04
C GLN A 9 -13.85 17.14 13.22
N LEU A 10 -13.64 16.43 12.11
CA LEU A 10 -12.55 16.71 11.18
C LEU A 10 -12.77 17.99 10.39
N THR A 11 -13.97 18.28 9.89
CA THR A 11 -14.28 19.58 9.27
C THR A 11 -14.36 20.69 10.30
N GLY A 12 -14.78 20.45 11.54
CA GLY A 12 -14.61 21.42 12.62
C GLY A 12 -13.13 21.75 12.86
N ALA A 13 -12.24 20.76 12.77
CA ALA A 13 -10.79 20.94 12.83
C ALA A 13 -10.21 21.59 11.54
N LEU A 14 -10.74 21.26 10.36
CA LEU A 14 -10.24 21.71 9.04
C LEU A 14 -10.81 23.09 8.60
N THR A 15 -12.04 23.44 8.97
CA THR A 15 -12.63 24.78 8.75
C THR A 15 -11.91 25.84 9.61
N MET A 16 -11.14 25.39 10.61
CA MET A 16 -10.25 26.21 11.44
C MET A 16 -8.77 26.17 11.01
N CYS A 17 -8.40 25.42 9.95
CA CYS A 17 -7.04 25.40 9.38
C CYS A 17 -6.67 26.67 8.59
N SER A 18 -7.51 27.72 8.62
CA SER A 18 -7.20 29.05 8.09
C SER A 18 -6.25 29.86 9.00
N SER A 19 -5.90 29.35 10.19
CA SER A 19 -4.86 29.93 11.05
C SER A 19 -3.57 29.08 11.04
N PRO A 20 -2.37 29.69 10.93
CA PRO A 20 -1.07 28.99 10.82
C PRO A 20 -0.60 28.26 12.10
N ASP A 21 -1.43 28.18 13.14
CA ASP A 21 -1.04 27.61 14.42
C ASP A 21 -1.27 26.10 14.49
N VAL A 22 -0.18 25.36 14.73
CA VAL A 22 -0.17 23.94 15.09
C VAL A 22 -0.96 23.77 16.39
N ARG A 23 -2.10 23.07 16.35
CA ARG A 23 -2.88 22.76 17.55
C ARG A 23 -2.52 21.37 18.11
N PRO A 24 -2.37 21.23 19.44
CA PRO A 24 -2.12 19.94 20.07
C PRO A 24 -3.41 19.09 20.08
N GLY A 25 -3.41 17.99 19.34
CA GLY A 25 -4.36 16.88 19.52
C GLY A 25 -3.81 15.86 20.51
N ARG A 26 -4.65 15.31 21.38
CA ARG A 26 -4.28 14.16 22.22
C ARG A 26 -4.83 12.89 21.56
N PRO A 27 -3.98 11.92 21.15
CA PRO A 27 -4.46 10.63 20.68
C PRO A 27 -5.30 9.96 21.77
N LEU A 28 -6.46 9.43 21.41
CA LEU A 28 -7.31 8.64 22.31
C LEU A 28 -6.78 7.19 22.47
N ALA A 29 -5.77 6.81 21.67
CA ALA A 29 -5.07 5.54 21.74
C ALA A 29 -4.51 5.27 23.15
N ASN A 30 -4.94 4.16 23.77
CA ASN A 30 -4.53 3.76 25.12
C ASN A 30 -3.33 2.79 25.13
N ARG A 31 -3.07 2.05 24.03
CA ARG A 31 -1.94 1.11 23.93
C ARG A 31 -0.59 1.78 23.67
N THR A 32 -0.57 2.99 23.11
CA THR A 32 0.67 3.75 22.87
C THR A 32 0.76 4.94 23.82
N ASN A 33 1.48 4.75 24.93
CA ASN A 33 1.67 5.78 25.94
C ASN A 33 2.94 6.62 25.69
N SER A 34 3.08 7.72 26.42
CA SER A 34 4.20 8.64 26.26
C SER A 34 5.58 8.03 26.56
N VAL A 35 5.65 6.95 27.34
CA VAL A 35 6.92 6.27 27.66
C VAL A 35 7.42 5.53 26.42
N ILE A 36 6.56 4.72 25.81
CA ILE A 36 6.87 3.98 24.57
C ILE A 36 7.21 4.96 23.44
N CYS A 37 6.43 6.04 23.29
CA CYS A 37 6.72 7.06 22.28
C CYS A 37 8.12 7.67 22.44
N LYS A 38 8.52 8.02 23.67
CA LYS A 38 9.84 8.61 23.95
C LYS A 38 10.96 7.62 23.63
N GLU A 39 10.78 6.35 24.00
CA GLU A 39 11.78 5.32 23.71
C GLU A 39 11.95 5.10 22.20
N LEU A 40 10.85 4.97 21.45
CA LEU A 40 10.91 4.79 20.00
C LEU A 40 11.43 6.03 19.25
N VAL A 41 11.28 7.23 19.83
CA VAL A 41 11.94 8.44 19.30
C VAL A 41 13.44 8.42 19.59
N ALA A 42 13.84 7.98 20.79
CA ALA A 42 15.23 7.96 21.21
C ALA A 42 16.05 6.88 20.48
N GLN A 43 15.54 5.65 20.41
CA GLN A 43 16.24 4.49 19.85
C GLN A 43 15.90 4.25 18.37
N GLY A 44 14.81 4.81 17.87
CA GLY A 44 14.24 4.45 16.58
C GLY A 44 13.41 3.16 16.65
N GLN A 45 12.81 2.80 15.51
CA GLN A 45 12.11 1.53 15.34
C GLN A 45 13.06 0.45 14.81
N ALA A 46 12.79 -0.80 15.16
CA ALA A 46 13.52 -1.98 14.68
C ALA A 46 12.53 -3.09 14.28
N PRO A 47 11.71 -2.86 13.22
CA PRO A 47 10.67 -3.80 12.84
C PRO A 47 11.27 -5.14 12.45
N HIS A 48 10.78 -6.22 13.06
CA HIS A 48 11.19 -7.59 12.71
C HIS A 48 10.54 -8.05 11.40
N THR A 49 9.43 -7.41 10.99
CA THR A 49 8.65 -7.79 9.82
C THR A 49 8.09 -6.59 9.10
N ALA A 50 8.19 -6.56 7.77
CA ALA A 50 7.42 -5.67 6.92
C ALA A 50 6.17 -6.38 6.41
N ILE A 51 5.01 -5.73 6.44
CA ILE A 51 3.75 -6.30 5.96
C ILE A 51 3.17 -5.41 4.86
N VAL A 52 2.94 -5.98 3.68
CA VAL A 52 2.21 -5.36 2.58
C VAL A 52 0.76 -5.83 2.65
N GLY A 53 -0.15 -4.92 2.98
CA GLY A 53 -1.59 -5.19 3.11
C GLY A 53 -2.44 -4.28 2.22
N CYS A 54 -3.74 -4.53 2.22
CA CYS A 54 -4.69 -3.70 1.49
C CYS A 54 -4.97 -2.40 2.25
N ALA A 55 -5.30 -1.33 1.54
CA ALA A 55 -5.73 -0.04 2.10
C ALA A 55 -7.10 -0.10 2.82
N ASP A 56 -7.81 -1.21 2.68
CA ASP A 56 -9.02 -1.54 3.42
C ASP A 56 -8.78 -1.61 4.93
N SER A 57 -9.34 -0.67 5.70
CA SER A 57 -9.12 -0.49 7.15
C SER A 57 -9.96 -1.37 8.05
N ARG A 58 -10.70 -2.35 7.52
CA ARG A 58 -11.54 -3.23 8.35
C ARG A 58 -10.75 -4.08 9.35
N ALA A 59 -9.43 -4.20 9.19
CA ALA A 59 -8.56 -4.81 10.18
C ALA A 59 -7.14 -4.21 10.11
N PRO A 60 -6.76 -3.30 11.03
CA PRO A 60 -5.40 -2.78 11.10
C PRO A 60 -4.39 -3.92 11.31
N LEU A 61 -3.29 -3.91 10.56
CA LEU A 61 -2.32 -5.03 10.54
C LEU A 61 -1.67 -5.24 11.91
N GLU A 62 -1.41 -4.15 12.61
CA GLU A 62 -0.90 -4.16 13.98
C GLU A 62 -1.85 -4.90 14.94
N THR A 63 -3.15 -4.78 14.71
CA THR A 63 -4.18 -5.47 15.52
C THR A 63 -4.32 -6.94 15.12
N ILE A 64 -4.23 -7.27 13.83
CA ILE A 64 -4.29 -8.66 13.34
C ILE A 64 -3.18 -9.52 13.99
N PHE A 65 -1.97 -8.96 14.12
CA PHE A 65 -0.82 -9.69 14.65
C PHE A 65 -0.48 -9.38 16.12
N ASP A 66 -1.32 -8.59 16.81
CA ASP A 66 -1.11 -8.14 18.20
C ASP A 66 0.31 -7.62 18.46
N THR A 67 0.80 -6.76 17.56
CA THR A 67 2.18 -6.27 17.58
C THR A 67 2.33 -5.04 18.46
N MET A 68 3.49 -4.87 19.09
CA MET A 68 3.80 -3.63 19.80
C MET A 68 4.16 -2.50 18.82
N PRO A 69 4.03 -1.23 19.23
CA PRO A 69 4.51 -0.08 18.47
C PRO A 69 5.93 -0.25 17.93
N GLY A 70 6.08 -0.25 16.59
CA GLY A 70 7.38 -0.35 15.92
C GLY A 70 7.90 -1.77 15.66
N ASP A 71 7.17 -2.82 16.07
CA ASP A 71 7.53 -4.23 15.80
C ASP A 71 7.40 -4.59 14.32
N ILE A 72 6.45 -3.96 13.61
CA ILE A 72 6.22 -4.17 12.19
C ILE A 72 6.38 -2.90 11.36
N PHE A 73 6.56 -3.05 10.06
CA PHE A 73 6.59 -1.94 9.12
C PHE A 73 5.43 -2.10 8.14
N VAL A 74 4.47 -1.19 8.17
CA VAL A 74 3.17 -1.38 7.53
C VAL A 74 3.10 -0.64 6.21
N LEU A 75 2.92 -1.38 5.12
CA LEU A 75 2.74 -0.87 3.78
C LEU A 75 1.35 -1.19 3.29
N ARG A 76 0.62 -0.18 2.80
CA ARG A 76 -0.78 -0.33 2.39
C ARG A 76 -1.08 0.45 1.13
N ASN A 77 -1.71 -0.23 0.18
CA ASN A 77 -2.32 0.33 -1.01
C ASN A 77 -3.56 -0.49 -1.42
N ALA A 78 -4.34 0.00 -2.37
CA ALA A 78 -5.48 -0.73 -2.90
C ALA A 78 -4.99 -2.05 -3.51
N GLY A 79 -5.38 -3.16 -2.87
CA GLY A 79 -5.20 -4.52 -3.42
C GLY A 79 -3.87 -5.12 -3.09
N ASN A 80 -3.13 -4.54 -2.13
CA ASN A 80 -1.85 -5.06 -1.65
C ASN A 80 -0.89 -5.40 -2.81
N THR A 81 -0.91 -4.57 -3.85
CA THR A 81 -0.20 -4.81 -5.11
C THR A 81 1.20 -4.22 -5.05
N CYS A 82 2.16 -4.94 -5.63
CA CYS A 82 3.51 -4.40 -5.86
C CYS A 82 3.76 -4.04 -7.33
N THR A 83 2.84 -4.38 -8.24
CA THR A 83 3.15 -4.49 -9.68
C THR A 83 2.97 -3.22 -10.48
N HIS A 84 2.18 -2.31 -9.93
CA HIS A 84 2.06 -0.95 -10.43
C HIS A 84 2.39 0.06 -9.34
N ALA A 85 2.61 -0.41 -8.09
CA ALA A 85 2.94 0.40 -6.93
C ALA A 85 4.44 0.67 -6.79
N GLU A 86 5.05 0.89 -7.93
CA GLU A 86 6.49 0.89 -8.13
C GLU A 86 7.10 2.17 -7.52
N GLY A 87 8.31 2.08 -6.97
CA GLY A 87 8.97 3.17 -6.23
C GLY A 87 8.53 3.27 -4.78
N SER A 88 7.24 3.47 -4.53
CA SER A 88 6.68 3.63 -3.19
C SER A 88 6.80 2.35 -2.34
N ILE A 89 6.25 1.22 -2.78
CA ILE A 89 6.20 -0.01 -1.96
C ILE A 89 7.54 -0.73 -1.99
N VAL A 90 8.13 -0.88 -3.17
CA VAL A 90 9.42 -1.58 -3.36
C VAL A 90 10.54 -0.87 -2.60
N GLY A 91 10.69 0.46 -2.78
CA GLY A 91 11.71 1.23 -2.07
C GLY A 91 11.50 1.24 -0.56
N SER A 92 10.25 1.23 -0.10
CA SER A 92 9.94 1.11 1.33
C SER A 92 10.36 -0.25 1.92
N LEU A 93 10.18 -1.34 1.16
CA LEU A 93 10.62 -2.67 1.58
C LEU A 93 12.15 -2.78 1.57
N GLU A 94 12.81 -2.22 0.57
CA GLU A 94 14.28 -2.15 0.51
C GLU A 94 14.84 -1.36 1.70
N PHE A 95 14.22 -0.24 2.03
CA PHE A 95 14.58 0.53 3.23
C PHE A 95 14.37 -0.30 4.51
N CYS A 96 13.21 -0.94 4.67
CA CYS A 96 12.92 -1.72 5.87
C CYS A 96 13.86 -2.93 6.03
N ALA A 97 14.07 -3.71 4.97
CA ALA A 97 14.94 -4.89 5.02
C ALA A 97 16.43 -4.51 5.09
N GLY A 98 16.86 -3.50 4.32
CA GLY A 98 18.25 -3.10 4.19
C GLY A 98 18.74 -2.15 5.28
N ASN A 99 17.92 -1.17 5.68
CA ASN A 99 18.32 -0.15 6.67
C ASN A 99 17.82 -0.44 8.09
N LEU A 100 16.64 -1.05 8.23
CA LEU A 100 16.08 -1.38 9.55
C LEU A 100 16.34 -2.84 9.97
N GLY A 101 16.77 -3.70 9.04
CA GLY A 101 17.17 -5.07 9.33
C GLY A 101 16.02 -6.06 9.49
N SER A 102 14.83 -5.73 8.98
CA SER A 102 13.68 -6.65 8.98
C SER A 102 14.02 -7.95 8.24
N ARG A 103 13.62 -9.08 8.82
CA ARG A 103 13.97 -10.42 8.32
C ARG A 103 12.81 -11.15 7.66
N LEU A 104 11.61 -10.54 7.68
CA LEU A 104 10.42 -11.10 7.07
C LEU A 104 9.66 -10.01 6.31
N VAL A 105 9.28 -10.30 5.07
CA VAL A 105 8.24 -9.60 4.33
C VAL A 105 7.03 -10.52 4.25
N LEU A 106 5.88 -10.05 4.71
CA LEU A 106 4.59 -10.73 4.55
C LEU A 106 3.73 -9.95 3.57
N VAL A 107 3.34 -10.57 2.45
CA VAL A 107 2.33 -10.04 1.55
C VAL A 107 0.99 -10.63 1.95
N LEU A 108 0.10 -9.80 2.51
CA LEU A 108 -1.17 -10.22 3.10
C LEU A 108 -2.35 -9.71 2.27
N GLY A 109 -2.96 -10.62 1.51
CA GLY A 109 -4.28 -10.38 0.93
C GLY A 109 -5.38 -10.58 1.98
N HIS A 110 -6.63 -10.31 1.63
CA HIS A 110 -7.76 -10.66 2.49
C HIS A 110 -8.95 -11.18 1.68
N THR A 111 -9.88 -11.88 2.33
CA THR A 111 -11.18 -12.18 1.73
C THR A 111 -11.99 -10.90 1.57
N LYS A 112 -13.00 -10.89 0.69
CA LYS A 112 -13.88 -9.71 0.49
C LYS A 112 -13.13 -8.45 0.09
N THR A 113 -12.05 -8.59 -0.67
CA THR A 113 -11.35 -7.44 -1.26
C THR A 113 -12.23 -6.78 -2.31
N PHE A 114 -11.84 -5.62 -2.81
CA PHE A 114 -12.50 -5.07 -3.99
C PHE A 114 -12.30 -5.92 -5.27
N LEU A 115 -11.47 -6.98 -5.26
CA LEU A 115 -11.46 -7.96 -6.36
C LEU A 115 -12.85 -8.59 -6.54
N ASP A 116 -13.63 -8.72 -5.46
CA ASP A 116 -15.02 -9.16 -5.50
C ASP A 116 -15.87 -8.24 -6.40
N LEU A 117 -15.67 -6.91 -6.30
CA LEU A 117 -16.32 -5.92 -7.16
C LEU A 117 -15.84 -6.03 -8.62
N GLY A 118 -14.55 -6.31 -8.82
CA GLY A 118 -13.95 -6.47 -10.15
C GLY A 118 -14.46 -7.71 -10.89
N VAL A 119 -14.63 -8.83 -10.20
CA VAL A 119 -15.21 -10.07 -10.76
C VAL A 119 -16.68 -9.86 -11.12
N ALA A 120 -17.47 -9.29 -10.20
CA ALA A 120 -18.88 -9.01 -10.44
C ALA A 120 -19.10 -8.05 -11.63
N ALA A 121 -18.28 -7.01 -11.74
CA ALA A 121 -18.35 -6.06 -12.85
C ALA A 121 -17.85 -6.63 -14.18
N HIS A 122 -16.86 -7.54 -14.18
CA HIS A 122 -16.45 -8.24 -15.40
C HIS A 122 -17.54 -9.19 -15.89
N GLN A 123 -18.18 -9.94 -14.99
CA GLN A 123 -19.34 -10.77 -15.34
C GLN A 123 -20.47 -9.94 -15.94
N ALA A 124 -20.76 -8.76 -15.36
CA ALA A 124 -21.74 -7.83 -15.92
C ALA A 124 -21.30 -7.22 -17.28
N GLN A 125 -20.00 -7.10 -17.55
CA GLN A 125 -19.47 -6.56 -18.82
C GLN A 125 -19.53 -7.59 -19.96
N GLU A 126 -19.29 -8.88 -19.69
CA GLU A 126 -19.51 -9.95 -20.69
C GLU A 126 -20.98 -10.04 -21.13
N GLU A 127 -21.93 -9.69 -20.25
CA GLU A 127 -23.35 -9.61 -20.59
C GLU A 127 -23.70 -8.39 -21.48
N MET A 128 -22.86 -7.34 -21.51
CA MET A 128 -23.12 -6.08 -22.23
C MET A 128 -22.43 -5.94 -23.61
N GLY A 129 -21.57 -6.88 -24.00
CA GLY A 129 -20.96 -6.94 -25.34
C GLY A 129 -19.73 -6.03 -25.56
N PRO A 130 -18.98 -6.23 -26.66
CA PRO A 130 -17.65 -5.65 -26.86
C PRO A 130 -17.73 -4.19 -27.34
N GLY A 131 -17.72 -3.23 -26.41
CA GLY A 131 -17.71 -1.81 -26.75
C GLY A 131 -17.33 -0.82 -25.65
N ALA A 132 -16.95 -1.27 -24.46
CA ALA A 132 -16.59 -0.40 -23.34
C ALA A 132 -15.05 -0.23 -23.24
N ASP A 133 -14.60 1.02 -23.40
CA ASP A 133 -13.19 1.46 -23.44
C ASP A 133 -12.45 1.16 -22.12
N SER A 134 -11.20 0.68 -22.20
CA SER A 134 -10.59 -0.20 -21.17
C SER A 134 -9.45 0.38 -20.33
N ASP A 135 -9.17 1.68 -20.40
CA ASP A 135 -7.91 2.23 -19.90
C ASP A 135 -8.08 3.04 -18.61
N ALA A 136 -8.08 2.34 -17.47
CA ALA A 136 -7.88 2.92 -16.14
C ALA A 136 -6.77 2.15 -15.42
N ILE A 137 -5.72 2.87 -15.00
CA ILE A 137 -4.43 2.31 -14.52
C ILE A 137 -4.62 1.47 -13.24
N ALA A 138 -5.51 1.86 -12.33
CA ALA A 138 -5.85 1.07 -11.14
C ALA A 138 -6.67 -0.19 -11.47
N ALA A 139 -7.48 -0.14 -12.53
CA ALA A 139 -8.23 -1.29 -13.01
C ALA A 139 -7.31 -2.30 -13.72
N HIS A 140 -6.25 -1.87 -14.40
CA HIS A 140 -5.35 -2.76 -15.12
C HIS A 140 -4.59 -3.74 -14.19
N ALA A 141 -4.09 -3.26 -13.06
CA ALA A 141 -3.38 -4.08 -12.07
C ALA A 141 -4.21 -5.27 -11.54
N VAL A 142 -5.49 -4.99 -11.33
CA VAL A 142 -6.48 -5.86 -10.70
C VAL A 142 -7.12 -6.76 -11.76
N LYS A 143 -7.44 -6.20 -12.93
CA LYS A 143 -7.97 -6.92 -14.10
C LYS A 143 -6.99 -7.98 -14.60
N VAL A 144 -5.68 -7.72 -14.64
CA VAL A 144 -4.69 -8.71 -15.14
C VAL A 144 -4.69 -10.00 -14.31
N ASN A 145 -4.80 -9.91 -12.98
CA ASN A 145 -4.82 -11.09 -12.11
C ASN A 145 -6.15 -11.85 -12.16
N VAL A 146 -7.28 -11.13 -12.30
CA VAL A 146 -8.61 -11.73 -12.51
C VAL A 146 -8.69 -12.41 -13.87
N PHE A 147 -8.19 -11.77 -14.94
CA PHE A 147 -8.21 -12.30 -16.31
C PHE A 147 -7.35 -13.56 -16.46
N HIS A 148 -6.16 -13.57 -15.83
CA HIS A 148 -5.32 -14.77 -15.80
C HIS A 148 -6.01 -15.93 -15.07
N THR A 149 -6.79 -15.62 -14.02
CA THR A 149 -7.54 -16.62 -13.26
C THR A 149 -8.74 -17.17 -14.04
N MET A 150 -9.47 -16.30 -14.76
CA MET A 150 -10.68 -16.66 -15.50
C MET A 150 -10.40 -17.59 -16.68
N ASN A 151 -9.28 -17.42 -17.40
CA ASN A 151 -8.90 -18.30 -18.52
C ASN A 151 -8.70 -19.78 -18.13
N PHE A 152 -8.40 -20.06 -16.86
CA PHE A 152 -8.20 -21.43 -16.38
C PHE A 152 -9.40 -22.01 -15.62
N LEU A 153 -10.36 -21.17 -15.18
CA LEU A 153 -11.37 -21.55 -14.20
C LEU A 153 -12.82 -21.22 -14.63
N LEU A 154 -13.12 -21.28 -15.93
CA LEU A 154 -14.45 -21.00 -16.52
C LEU A 154 -15.64 -21.81 -15.92
N SER A 155 -15.38 -22.84 -15.10
CA SER A 155 -16.41 -23.70 -14.48
C SER A 155 -16.57 -23.50 -12.97
N TYR A 156 -15.94 -22.48 -12.39
CA TYR A 156 -15.95 -22.24 -10.94
C TYR A 156 -17.07 -21.29 -10.52
N SER A 157 -17.56 -21.41 -9.28
CA SER A 157 -18.44 -20.40 -8.70
C SER A 157 -17.68 -19.09 -8.46
N GLU A 158 -18.39 -17.96 -8.47
CA GLU A 158 -17.84 -16.62 -8.24
C GLU A 158 -16.98 -16.55 -6.98
N ALA A 159 -17.49 -17.08 -5.86
CA ALA A 159 -16.75 -17.11 -4.59
C ALA A 159 -15.41 -17.86 -4.69
N LYS A 160 -15.34 -18.95 -5.47
CA LYS A 160 -14.08 -19.68 -5.68
C LYS A 160 -13.14 -18.93 -6.63
N LEU A 161 -13.68 -18.26 -7.65
CA LEU A 161 -12.90 -17.40 -8.54
C LEU A 161 -12.24 -16.26 -7.76
N ILE A 162 -13.01 -15.56 -6.93
CA ILE A 162 -12.51 -14.49 -6.06
C ILE A 162 -11.43 -14.99 -5.12
N ALA A 163 -11.68 -16.09 -4.39
CA ALA A 163 -10.70 -16.66 -3.48
C ALA A 163 -9.39 -17.04 -4.20
N HIS A 164 -9.49 -17.58 -5.41
CA HIS A 164 -8.33 -17.88 -6.23
C HIS A 164 -7.62 -16.61 -6.72
N ALA A 165 -8.36 -15.60 -7.17
CA ALA A 165 -7.79 -14.33 -7.64
C ALA A 165 -7.03 -13.60 -6.53
N VAL A 166 -7.53 -13.61 -5.28
CA VAL A 166 -6.81 -13.07 -4.11
C VAL A 166 -5.48 -13.80 -3.93
N LYS A 167 -5.48 -15.13 -3.97
CA LYS A 167 -4.26 -15.95 -3.84
C LYS A 167 -3.26 -15.67 -4.97
N VAL A 168 -3.73 -15.59 -6.21
CA VAL A 168 -2.91 -15.23 -7.37
C VAL A 168 -2.32 -13.84 -7.21
N ASN A 169 -3.11 -12.86 -6.77
CA ASN A 169 -2.65 -11.49 -6.54
C ASN A 169 -1.53 -11.41 -5.47
N VAL A 170 -1.65 -12.17 -4.38
CA VAL A 170 -0.59 -12.28 -3.36
C VAL A 170 0.70 -12.80 -3.98
N PHE A 171 0.66 -13.94 -4.69
CA PHE A 171 1.85 -14.48 -5.33
C PHE A 171 2.39 -13.57 -6.45
N HIS A 172 1.52 -12.91 -7.20
CA HIS A 172 1.93 -11.97 -8.24
C HIS A 172 2.73 -10.80 -7.65
N SER A 173 2.28 -10.25 -6.52
CA SER A 173 3.00 -9.20 -5.80
C SER A 173 4.34 -9.70 -5.25
N MET A 174 4.38 -10.91 -4.67
CA MET A 174 5.64 -11.53 -4.23
C MET A 174 6.61 -11.75 -5.40
N ASN A 175 6.10 -12.23 -6.53
CA ASN A 175 6.89 -12.49 -7.72
C ASN A 175 7.48 -11.20 -8.29
N PHE A 176 6.70 -10.13 -8.27
CA PHE A 176 7.15 -8.82 -8.69
C PHE A 176 8.33 -8.33 -7.85
N LEU A 177 8.23 -8.41 -6.51
CA LEU A 177 9.32 -8.05 -5.61
C LEU A 177 10.60 -8.82 -5.92
N LEU A 178 10.50 -10.15 -6.05
CA LEU A 178 11.63 -11.00 -6.40
C LEU A 178 12.16 -10.67 -7.80
N LYS A 179 11.29 -10.38 -8.77
CA LYS A 179 11.69 -10.11 -10.16
C LYS A 179 12.42 -8.79 -10.31
N PHE A 180 12.02 -7.74 -9.59
CA PHE A 180 12.44 -6.37 -9.85
C PHE A 180 13.25 -5.69 -8.75
N SER A 181 13.41 -6.30 -7.56
CA SER A 181 14.29 -5.76 -6.52
C SER A 181 15.52 -6.67 -6.32
N GLU A 182 16.66 -6.23 -6.83
CA GLU A 182 17.93 -6.91 -6.57
C GLU A 182 18.32 -6.92 -5.09
N PRO A 183 18.21 -5.81 -4.33
CA PRO A 183 18.54 -5.80 -2.90
C PRO A 183 17.75 -6.84 -2.09
N LEU A 184 16.44 -6.97 -2.34
CA LEU A 184 15.61 -7.97 -1.66
C LEU A 184 16.01 -9.39 -2.08
N ARG A 185 16.22 -9.66 -3.37
CA ARG A 185 16.72 -10.97 -3.83
C ARG A 185 18.03 -11.35 -3.15
N ASP A 186 18.95 -10.39 -3.01
CA ASP A 186 20.24 -10.56 -2.39
C ASP A 186 20.11 -11.03 -0.93
N LEU A 187 19.24 -10.38 -0.17
CA LEU A 187 18.95 -10.76 1.21
C LEU A 187 18.30 -12.14 1.31
N VAL A 188 17.39 -12.47 0.39
CA VAL A 188 16.76 -13.81 0.33
C VAL A 188 17.79 -14.89 0.00
N ARG A 189 18.67 -14.65 -0.99
CA ARG A 189 19.77 -15.59 -1.35
C ARG A 189 20.71 -15.85 -0.18
N LYS A 190 21.02 -14.82 0.60
CA LYS A 190 21.88 -14.89 1.79
C LYS A 190 21.18 -15.52 3.01
N GLY A 191 19.87 -15.79 2.93
CA GLY A 191 19.08 -16.30 4.05
C GLY A 191 18.74 -15.24 5.11
N ASN A 192 19.01 -13.97 4.83
CA ASN A 192 18.78 -12.85 5.75
C ASN A 192 17.35 -12.28 5.68
N LEU A 193 16.60 -12.63 4.64
CA LEU A 193 15.21 -12.21 4.44
C LEU A 193 14.36 -13.38 3.96
N GLN A 194 13.14 -13.48 4.49
CA GLN A 194 12.10 -14.34 3.93
C GLN A 194 10.96 -13.50 3.35
N ILE A 195 10.41 -13.91 2.21
CA ILE A 195 9.19 -13.33 1.65
C ILE A 195 8.10 -14.41 1.68
N GLN A 196 7.02 -14.14 2.40
CA GLN A 196 5.92 -15.07 2.65
C GLN A 196 4.60 -14.43 2.21
N GLY A 197 3.67 -15.25 1.73
CA GLY A 197 2.30 -14.84 1.41
C GLY A 197 1.31 -15.28 2.49
N GLY A 198 0.21 -14.55 2.63
CA GLY A 198 -0.92 -14.94 3.46
C GLY A 198 -2.24 -14.34 3.00
N ILE A 199 -3.34 -14.89 3.52
CA ILE A 199 -4.70 -14.39 3.32
C ILE A 199 -5.36 -14.22 4.68
N TYR A 200 -5.80 -13.01 4.98
CA TYR A 200 -6.62 -12.73 6.15
C TYR A 200 -8.10 -12.95 5.85
N HIS A 201 -8.75 -13.79 6.64
CA HIS A 201 -10.17 -14.10 6.52
C HIS A 201 -10.98 -13.14 7.41
N LEU A 202 -11.56 -12.11 6.81
CA LEU A 202 -12.27 -11.03 7.53
C LEU A 202 -13.39 -11.55 8.44
N GLU A 203 -14.08 -12.62 8.03
CA GLU A 203 -15.20 -13.18 8.80
C GLU A 203 -14.73 -13.95 10.05
N THR A 204 -13.58 -14.61 9.97
CA THR A 204 -13.09 -15.49 11.05
C THR A 204 -11.97 -14.88 11.87
N GLY A 205 -11.36 -13.80 11.38
CA GLY A 205 -10.19 -13.18 11.98
C GLY A 205 -8.90 -14.00 11.86
N ARG A 206 -8.86 -15.06 11.03
CA ARG A 206 -7.69 -15.94 10.89
C ARG A 206 -6.82 -15.59 9.70
N VAL A 207 -5.51 -15.82 9.83
CA VAL A 207 -4.55 -15.74 8.72
C VAL A 207 -4.26 -17.15 8.21
N GLU A 208 -4.50 -17.37 6.92
CA GLU A 208 -4.02 -18.53 6.18
C GLU A 208 -2.67 -18.21 5.56
N PHE A 209 -1.60 -18.91 5.96
CA PHE A 209 -0.28 -18.72 5.39
C PHE A 209 -0.11 -19.53 4.10
N LEU A 210 0.26 -18.84 3.02
CA LEU A 210 0.48 -19.44 1.70
C LEU A 210 1.92 -19.94 1.51
N GLY A 211 2.85 -19.47 2.34
CA GLY A 211 4.27 -19.79 2.24
C GLY A 211 5.01 -18.91 1.22
N ARG A 212 6.18 -19.40 0.78
CA ARG A 212 7.01 -18.72 -0.23
C ARG A 212 6.34 -18.80 -1.60
N SER A 213 6.76 -17.91 -2.51
CA SER A 213 6.30 -18.02 -3.90
C SER A 213 6.74 -19.38 -4.49
N PRO A 214 5.84 -20.10 -5.18
CA PRO A 214 6.20 -21.29 -5.95
C PRO A 214 7.28 -21.03 -7.01
N GLN A 215 7.39 -19.79 -7.51
CA GLN A 215 8.36 -19.37 -8.52
C GLN A 215 9.66 -18.81 -7.92
N GLN A 216 9.83 -18.85 -6.59
CA GLN A 216 10.94 -18.17 -5.93
C GLN A 216 12.31 -18.61 -6.46
N ALA A 217 12.54 -19.92 -6.64
CA ALA A 217 13.83 -20.44 -7.08
C ALA A 217 14.27 -19.87 -8.44
N GLU A 218 13.32 -19.78 -9.39
CA GLU A 218 13.55 -19.17 -10.71
C GLU A 218 13.79 -17.66 -10.57
N LEU A 219 12.93 -16.96 -9.84
CA LEU A 219 12.96 -15.50 -9.74
C LEU A 219 14.20 -14.96 -9.01
N LEU A 220 14.82 -15.75 -8.12
CA LEU A 220 16.09 -15.38 -7.49
C LEU A 220 17.24 -15.21 -8.50
N SER A 221 17.12 -15.77 -9.71
CA SER A 221 18.08 -15.61 -10.81
C SER A 221 17.77 -14.44 -11.75
N SER A 222 16.69 -13.68 -11.51
CA SER A 222 16.30 -12.54 -12.33
C SER A 222 17.43 -11.51 -12.45
N LYS A 223 17.68 -11.05 -13.68
CA LYS A 223 18.64 -9.98 -13.98
C LYS A 223 18.02 -8.57 -13.94
N ARG A 224 16.71 -8.46 -13.70
CA ARG A 224 16.03 -7.16 -13.62
C ARG A 224 16.22 -6.58 -12.23
N SER A 225 16.75 -5.37 -12.13
CA SER A 225 17.14 -4.76 -10.86
C SER A 225 16.25 -3.59 -10.42
N VAL A 226 15.45 -3.04 -11.35
CA VAL A 226 14.60 -1.88 -11.10
C VAL A 226 13.24 -2.06 -11.78
N PRO A 227 12.12 -1.73 -11.10
CA PRO A 227 10.80 -1.66 -11.71
C PRO A 227 10.76 -0.71 -12.93
N PRO A 228 9.98 -1.01 -13.99
CA PRO A 228 9.90 -0.20 -15.22
C PRO A 228 9.64 1.31 -15.00
N SER A 229 8.80 1.69 -14.04
CA SER A 229 8.44 3.10 -13.78
C SER A 229 9.55 3.94 -13.15
N ILE A 230 10.55 3.32 -12.53
CA ILE A 230 11.68 4.04 -11.90
C ILE A 230 12.82 4.27 -12.90
N GLN A 231 12.73 3.74 -14.14
CA GLN A 231 13.81 3.83 -15.13
C GLN A 231 14.03 5.24 -15.74
N CYS A 232 13.46 6.31 -15.17
CA CYS A 232 13.67 7.67 -15.63
C CYS A 232 14.82 8.38 -14.88
N GLY A 233 15.96 8.57 -15.57
CA GLY A 233 16.79 9.78 -15.42
C GLY A 233 18.24 9.66 -14.90
N THR A 234 19.18 9.15 -15.69
CA THR A 234 20.62 9.53 -15.58
C THR A 234 21.25 9.96 -16.93
N GLY A 235 20.43 10.37 -17.91
CA GLY A 235 20.89 10.87 -19.21
C GLY A 235 20.48 12.32 -19.48
N PRO A 236 21.23 13.09 -20.30
CA PRO A 236 20.99 14.50 -20.61
C PRO A 236 19.74 14.79 -21.47
N HIS A 237 18.88 13.78 -21.68
CA HIS A 237 17.57 13.91 -22.31
C HIS A 237 16.49 13.46 -21.33
N CYS A 238 16.37 14.16 -20.21
CA CYS A 238 15.14 14.16 -19.44
C CYS A 238 14.17 15.05 -20.25
N PRO A 239 13.03 14.55 -20.77
CA PRO A 239 12.08 15.43 -21.41
C PRO A 239 11.58 16.42 -20.34
N GLU A 240 11.88 17.70 -20.56
CA GLU A 240 11.23 18.80 -19.86
C GLU A 240 9.72 18.58 -19.90
N GLN A 241 9.10 18.66 -18.72
CA GLN A 241 7.69 18.98 -18.51
C GLN A 241 6.73 18.39 -19.55
N ALA A 242 6.13 17.24 -19.22
CA ALA A 242 4.83 16.92 -19.80
C ALA A 242 3.91 18.11 -19.50
N SER A 243 3.57 18.86 -20.54
CA SER A 243 2.70 20.02 -20.48
C SER A 243 1.39 19.66 -19.76
N ASP A 244 0.97 20.51 -18.83
CA ASP A 244 -0.31 20.47 -18.09
C ASP A 244 -1.58 20.62 -18.99
N ALA A 245 -1.51 20.22 -20.26
CA ALA A 245 -2.53 20.46 -21.29
C ALA A 245 -3.44 19.25 -21.59
N ALA A 246 -3.16 18.07 -21.03
CA ALA A 246 -4.08 16.94 -21.09
C ALA A 246 -4.85 16.89 -19.76
N GLY A 247 -6.12 17.30 -19.78
CA GLY A 247 -7.03 17.06 -18.66
C GLY A 247 -7.05 15.57 -18.30
N PRO A 248 -7.41 15.21 -17.05
CA PRO A 248 -7.45 13.80 -16.64
C PRO A 248 -8.34 13.01 -17.61
N PRO A 249 -7.90 11.85 -18.11
CA PRO A 249 -8.66 11.09 -19.10
C PRO A 249 -10.07 10.77 -18.56
N GLU A 250 -11.10 11.14 -19.34
CA GLU A 250 -12.52 11.09 -18.97
C GLU A 250 -13.04 9.68 -18.60
N HIS A 251 -12.23 8.64 -18.81
CA HIS A 251 -12.63 7.23 -18.75
C HIS A 251 -12.25 6.54 -17.42
N ALA A 252 -11.53 7.23 -16.53
CA ALA A 252 -11.24 6.73 -15.17
C ALA A 252 -12.50 6.50 -14.32
N CYS A 253 -13.68 6.96 -14.77
CA CYS A 253 -14.88 7.13 -13.96
C CYS A 253 -15.81 5.90 -13.85
N GLY A 254 -15.69 4.86 -14.68
CA GLY A 254 -16.71 3.80 -14.75
C GLY A 254 -16.80 2.90 -13.51
N PHE A 255 -15.66 2.47 -12.97
CA PHE A 255 -15.60 1.63 -11.75
C PHE A 255 -15.58 2.45 -10.45
N VAL A 256 -15.26 3.75 -10.56
CA VAL A 256 -15.05 4.72 -9.48
C VAL A 256 -16.36 5.16 -8.80
N GLN A 257 -17.52 4.74 -9.31
CA GLN A 257 -18.82 5.11 -8.77
C GLN A 257 -19.37 4.16 -7.67
N HIS A 258 -18.78 2.99 -7.47
CA HIS A 258 -19.37 1.94 -6.61
C HIS A 258 -18.57 1.57 -5.35
N GLY A 259 -17.36 2.08 -5.17
CA GLY A 259 -16.60 1.92 -3.91
C GLY A 259 -17.12 2.83 -2.79
N PRO A 260 -17.01 2.45 -1.51
CA PRO A 260 -17.34 3.35 -0.40
C PRO A 260 -16.41 4.57 -0.44
N LYS A 261 -17.00 5.77 -0.50
CA LYS A 261 -16.26 7.05 -0.48
C LYS A 261 -15.84 7.38 0.95
N LEU A 262 -14.73 6.78 1.38
CA LEU A 262 -14.19 6.98 2.73
C LEU A 262 -13.17 8.14 2.76
N PRO A 263 -12.99 8.83 3.89
CA PRO A 263 -11.83 9.68 4.12
C PRO A 263 -10.54 8.87 3.94
N THR A 264 -9.62 9.37 3.12
CA THR A 264 -8.34 8.69 2.87
C THR A 264 -7.22 9.32 3.69
N LEU A 265 -6.49 8.49 4.43
CA LEU A 265 -5.25 8.88 5.12
C LEU A 265 -4.04 8.37 4.34
N VAL A 266 -3.07 9.24 4.09
CA VAL A 266 -1.73 8.87 3.60
C VAL A 266 -0.74 9.07 4.73
N GLY A 267 -0.23 7.98 5.29
CA GLY A 267 0.69 7.99 6.42
C GLY A 267 2.02 7.32 6.15
N CYS A 268 2.97 7.47 7.08
CA CYS A 268 4.24 6.77 6.98
C CYS A 268 4.07 5.29 7.34
N ALA A 269 4.88 4.42 6.74
CA ALA A 269 4.93 2.99 7.04
C ALA A 269 5.48 2.66 8.44
N ASP A 270 6.06 3.64 9.11
CA ASP A 270 6.43 3.62 10.52
C ASP A 270 5.19 3.39 11.41
N SER A 271 5.06 2.18 11.97
CA SER A 271 3.86 1.67 12.63
C SER A 271 3.81 1.91 14.15
N ARG A 272 4.39 3.01 14.64
CA ARG A 272 4.35 3.35 16.07
C ARG A 272 2.92 3.46 16.64
N VAL A 273 1.95 3.79 15.82
CA VAL A 273 0.51 3.75 16.13
C VAL A 273 -0.26 3.41 14.84
N PRO A 274 -1.30 2.56 14.89
CA PRO A 274 -2.24 2.40 13.80
C PRO A 274 -2.98 3.72 13.53
N LEU A 275 -3.07 4.14 12.27
CA LEU A 275 -3.68 5.43 11.93
C LEU A 275 -5.15 5.49 12.36
N GLU A 276 -5.87 4.36 12.26
CA GLU A 276 -7.23 4.22 12.73
C GLU A 276 -7.37 4.63 14.21
N THR A 277 -6.42 4.24 15.07
CA THR A 277 -6.43 4.63 16.48
C THR A 277 -6.06 6.09 16.72
N VAL A 278 -5.26 6.72 15.85
CA VAL A 278 -4.95 8.17 15.96
C VAL A 278 -6.23 8.99 15.82
N PHE A 279 -7.09 8.59 14.89
CA PHE A 279 -8.31 9.31 14.53
C PHE A 279 -9.57 8.78 15.23
N ASP A 280 -9.43 7.84 16.17
CA ASP A 280 -10.56 7.18 16.85
C ASP A 280 -11.59 6.61 15.87
N ALA A 281 -11.09 6.06 14.75
CA ALA A 281 -11.91 5.54 13.67
C ALA A 281 -12.28 4.07 13.95
N LEU A 282 -13.51 3.69 13.63
CA LEU A 282 -13.93 2.30 13.67
C LEU A 282 -13.36 1.53 12.46
N PRO A 283 -13.25 0.19 12.55
CA PRO A 283 -12.82 -0.61 11.41
C PRO A 283 -13.68 -0.37 10.18
N GLY A 284 -13.05 0.05 9.07
CA GLY A 284 -13.74 0.38 7.82
C GLY A 284 -14.19 1.83 7.66
N ASP A 285 -13.98 2.70 8.66
CA ASP A 285 -14.32 4.13 8.55
C ASP A 285 -13.34 4.93 7.69
N LEU A 286 -12.13 4.39 7.48
CA LEU A 286 -11.04 5.05 6.78
C LEU A 286 -10.53 4.25 5.59
N PHE A 287 -9.92 4.92 4.64
CA PHE A 287 -9.05 4.29 3.66
C PHE A 287 -7.61 4.66 3.98
N VAL A 288 -6.74 3.68 4.22
CA VAL A 288 -5.41 3.96 4.80
C VAL A 288 -4.30 3.52 3.86
N LEU A 289 -3.56 4.49 3.35
CA LEU A 289 -2.38 4.32 2.50
C LEU A 289 -1.12 4.55 3.32
N ARG A 290 -0.14 3.65 3.21
CA ARG A 290 1.12 3.77 3.96
C ARG A 290 2.33 3.39 3.12
N ASN A 291 3.33 4.26 3.14
CA ASN A 291 4.66 4.03 2.57
C ASN A 291 5.75 4.76 3.37
N ALA A 292 7.02 4.46 3.12
CA ALA A 292 8.13 5.10 3.81
C ALA A 292 8.13 6.62 3.51
N GLY A 293 7.96 7.43 4.54
CA GLY A 293 7.98 8.89 4.42
C GLY A 293 6.70 9.52 3.88
N ASN A 294 5.57 8.78 3.85
CA ASN A 294 4.24 9.30 3.44
C ASN A 294 4.30 10.04 2.09
N THR A 295 5.02 9.48 1.12
CA THR A 295 5.30 10.11 -0.18
C THR A 295 4.16 9.87 -1.15
N CYS A 296 3.83 10.89 -1.95
CA CYS A 296 2.94 10.73 -3.10
C CYS A 296 3.70 10.79 -4.43
N THR A 297 4.92 11.32 -4.40
CA THR A 297 5.84 11.41 -5.55
C THR A 297 6.45 10.05 -5.86
N HIS A 298 6.39 9.61 -7.13
CA HIS A 298 6.79 8.27 -7.57
C HIS A 298 6.02 7.14 -6.86
N ALA A 299 4.73 7.39 -6.60
CA ALA A 299 3.79 6.42 -6.04
C ALA A 299 2.62 6.12 -7.00
N GLU A 300 2.88 6.27 -8.30
CA GLU A 300 2.00 5.81 -9.37
C GLU A 300 1.64 4.35 -9.13
N GLY A 301 0.39 3.98 -9.45
CA GLY A 301 -0.20 2.65 -9.19
C GLY A 301 -0.15 2.13 -7.74
N SER A 302 0.45 2.87 -6.80
CA SER A 302 0.40 2.66 -5.35
C SER A 302 -0.58 3.66 -4.73
N VAL A 303 -0.07 4.81 -4.28
CA VAL A 303 -0.85 5.84 -3.58
C VAL A 303 -1.78 6.52 -4.57
N LEU A 304 -1.26 6.98 -5.71
CA LEU A 304 -2.08 7.72 -6.70
C LEU A 304 -3.20 6.85 -7.27
N GLY A 305 -2.88 5.62 -7.69
CA GLY A 305 -3.91 4.68 -8.16
C GLY A 305 -4.93 4.30 -7.08
N SER A 306 -4.51 4.21 -5.82
CA SER A 306 -5.44 3.99 -4.70
C SER A 306 -6.33 5.20 -4.43
N LEU A 307 -5.78 6.42 -4.58
CA LEU A 307 -6.52 7.64 -4.38
C LEU A 307 -7.62 7.82 -5.42
N GLU A 308 -7.32 7.51 -6.69
CA GLU A 308 -8.30 7.50 -7.79
C GLU A 308 -9.43 6.49 -7.56
N PHE A 309 -9.13 5.38 -6.88
CA PHE A 309 -10.07 4.27 -6.70
C PHE A 309 -11.17 4.52 -5.65
N CYS A 310 -10.80 4.99 -4.45
CA CYS A 310 -11.69 4.92 -3.29
C CYS A 310 -11.81 6.21 -2.47
N THR A 311 -11.15 7.29 -2.88
CA THR A 311 -11.12 8.51 -2.06
C THR A 311 -12.46 9.23 -2.08
N GLY A 312 -12.99 9.51 -0.89
CA GLY A 312 -14.12 10.41 -0.69
C GLY A 312 -13.75 11.89 -0.82
N ALA A 313 -14.46 12.76 -0.12
CA ALA A 313 -14.24 14.22 -0.21
C ALA A 313 -13.02 14.72 0.58
N LEU A 314 -12.26 13.85 1.26
CA LEU A 314 -11.14 14.23 2.12
C LEU A 314 -9.94 13.29 1.95
N ILE A 315 -8.78 13.89 1.66
CA ILE A 315 -7.46 13.26 1.75
C ILE A 315 -6.69 13.98 2.86
N PHE A 316 -6.11 13.23 3.79
CA PHE A 316 -5.26 13.76 4.83
C PHE A 316 -3.88 13.10 4.79
N VAL A 317 -2.83 13.88 4.55
CA VAL A 317 -1.44 13.40 4.56
C VAL A 317 -0.84 13.64 5.93
N LEU A 318 -0.51 12.58 6.65
CA LEU A 318 0.01 12.64 8.01
C LEU A 318 1.51 12.27 8.05
N GLY A 319 2.34 13.28 8.29
CA GLY A 319 3.74 13.11 8.68
C GLY A 319 3.90 12.91 10.18
N HIS A 320 5.13 12.58 10.60
CA HIS A 320 5.47 12.47 12.02
C HIS A 320 6.91 12.92 12.29
N THR A 321 7.15 13.40 13.52
CA THR A 321 8.49 13.79 13.95
C THR A 321 9.44 12.60 14.00
N ALA A 322 10.74 12.86 13.78
CA ALA A 322 11.79 11.85 13.78
C ALA A 322 11.48 10.67 12.83
N CYS A 323 11.05 10.98 11.60
CA CYS A 323 10.79 9.96 10.59
C CYS A 323 12.09 9.30 10.12
N GLY A 324 12.17 7.97 10.26
CA GLY A 324 13.34 7.19 9.86
C GLY A 324 13.63 7.26 8.37
N ALA A 325 12.60 7.22 7.53
CA ALA A 325 12.74 7.32 6.07
C ALA A 325 13.30 8.68 5.65
N ILE A 326 12.76 9.78 6.19
CA ILE A 326 13.24 11.14 5.92
C ILE A 326 14.68 11.31 6.42
N LYS A 327 15.00 10.84 7.63
CA LYS A 327 16.36 10.85 8.18
C LYS A 327 17.34 10.07 7.30
N GLY A 328 16.91 8.91 6.78
CA GLY A 328 17.67 8.10 5.83
C GLY A 328 17.96 8.87 4.54
N ALA A 329 16.94 9.48 3.95
CA ALA A 329 17.07 10.29 2.74
C ALA A 329 18.02 11.49 2.94
N THR A 330 17.89 12.23 4.05
CA THR A 330 18.78 13.37 4.36
C THR A 330 20.24 12.93 4.51
N LYS A 331 20.49 11.78 5.15
CA LYS A 331 21.85 11.22 5.28
C LYS A 331 22.42 10.85 3.91
N ALA A 332 21.64 10.13 3.10
CA ALA A 332 22.05 9.73 1.75
C ALA A 332 22.42 10.97 0.91
N PHE A 333 21.58 12.01 0.91
CA PHE A 333 21.85 13.27 0.21
C PHE A 333 23.13 13.95 0.71
N SER A 334 23.36 13.95 2.01
CA SER A 334 24.54 14.59 2.62
C SER A 334 25.84 13.82 2.35
N SER A 335 25.75 12.51 2.12
CA SER A 335 26.90 11.64 1.82
C SER A 335 27.23 11.53 0.32
N SER A 336 26.33 11.95 -0.56
CA SER A 336 26.57 11.95 -2.01
C SER A 336 27.59 13.04 -2.37
N PRO A 337 28.65 12.75 -3.14
CA PRO A 337 29.54 13.78 -3.65
C PRO A 337 28.69 14.74 -4.49
N ARG A 338 28.68 16.02 -4.12
CA ARG A 338 28.05 17.05 -4.96
C ARG A 338 28.79 17.05 -6.29
N SER A 339 28.11 16.69 -7.37
CA SER A 339 28.62 16.97 -8.71
C SER A 339 28.85 18.50 -8.79
N PRO A 340 30.03 18.95 -9.26
CA PRO A 340 30.34 20.37 -9.37
C PRO A 340 29.37 21.14 -10.26
#